data_AF-A0A652M344-F1
#
_entry.id   AF-A0A652M344-F1
#
_cell.length_a   1.000
_cell.length_b   1.000
_cell.length_c   1.000
_cell.angle_alpha   90.00
_cell.angle_beta   90.00
_cell.angle_gamma   90.00
#
_symmetry.space_group_name_H-M   'P 1'
#
loop_
_entity.id
_entity.type
_entity.pdbx_description
1 polymer ?
#
loop_
_entity_poly.entity_id
_entity_poly.type
_entity_poly.pdbx_seq_one_letter_code
_entity_poly.pdbx_strand_id
1 'polypeptide(L)'
;MGHMRWLGQLRRLVFSREGGGTLLMAACTAIALGVVPNILEQWTRRPWVFTVVFAAALLLVLAGWVLQRPRGLGVVVSLYPADRTQASRVLALKNASRRAHTTTLVVDRALLWPGEIPVQDRAEIVDFVARLFDAQLEELRASGNAEPEVALYILAHLQDAFLLGRRLADDVQTSLVVMHLSQQAGRSVVPGVALGSSLRDPLGAHQRAQVRQLLLAGRAEDPTLVEIPVIPGQQRHRLAVIVRLASAASMVDDAHYVAATGQVSYGPGHDTGYRLPDPGPSGIQGPCGAYLVIDTGSAYLPDDPGLNAAVATYIWENWQTARQQWAQHLGGTTAVEGLLFFHGPLPVAVALGWLAARDHLTLVHHDLRLPQGTPPPTTAGA
;
A
#
# COMPACT_ATOMS: atom_id res chain seq x y z
N MET A 1 -49.56 -3.86 8.28
CA MET A 1 -48.18 -3.48 8.67
C MET A 1 -47.14 -3.52 7.54
N GLY A 2 -47.49 -3.84 6.28
CA GLY A 2 -46.53 -3.87 5.15
C GLY A 2 -46.18 -2.51 4.52
N HIS A 3 -47.08 -1.52 4.54
CA HIS A 3 -46.88 -0.23 3.86
C HIS A 3 -45.80 0.67 4.49
N MET A 4 -45.56 0.59 5.80
CA MET A 4 -44.52 1.41 6.46
C MET A 4 -43.09 0.94 6.14
N ARG A 5 -42.87 -0.36 5.88
CA ARG A 5 -41.55 -0.86 5.46
C ARG A 5 -41.21 -0.44 4.04
N TRP A 6 -42.21 -0.39 3.16
CA TRP A 6 -42.05 0.02 1.76
C TRP A 6 -41.71 1.52 1.64
N LEU A 7 -42.41 2.39 2.37
CA LEU A 7 -42.08 3.83 2.44
C LEU A 7 -40.68 4.09 3.01
N GLY A 8 -40.25 3.29 3.99
CA GLY A 8 -38.89 3.35 4.54
C GLY A 8 -37.82 2.92 3.54
N GLN A 9 -38.07 1.87 2.75
CA GLN A 9 -37.17 1.41 1.69
C GLN A 9 -37.11 2.40 0.54
N LEU A 10 -38.25 2.95 0.12
CA LEU A 10 -38.32 3.93 -0.98
C LEU A 10 -37.67 5.25 -0.59
N ARG A 11 -37.86 5.71 0.65
CA ARG A 11 -37.13 6.86 1.19
C ARG A 11 -35.62 6.58 1.23
N ARG A 12 -35.18 5.39 1.67
CA ARG A 12 -33.76 5.03 1.63
C ARG A 12 -33.20 4.99 0.21
N LEU A 13 -34.00 4.53 -0.76
CA LEU A 13 -33.61 4.50 -2.17
C LEU A 13 -33.53 5.91 -2.75
N VAL A 14 -34.55 6.76 -2.57
CA VAL A 14 -34.56 8.16 -3.05
C VAL A 14 -33.46 9.00 -2.43
N PHE A 15 -33.15 8.80 -1.15
CA PHE A 15 -32.04 9.46 -0.48
C PHE A 15 -30.70 8.71 -0.62
N SER A 16 -30.67 7.55 -1.31
CA SER A 16 -29.42 6.91 -1.69
C SER A 16 -28.79 7.67 -2.86
N ARG A 17 -27.47 7.59 -2.99
CA ARG A 17 -26.73 8.26 -4.06
C ARG A 17 -27.19 7.83 -5.45
N GLU A 18 -27.43 6.53 -5.61
CA GLU A 18 -27.88 5.91 -6.86
C GLU A 18 -29.32 6.32 -7.19
N GLY A 19 -30.23 6.23 -6.21
CA GLY A 19 -31.63 6.61 -6.40
C GLY A 19 -31.85 8.11 -6.61
N GLY A 20 -31.11 8.95 -5.88
CA GLY A 20 -31.05 10.40 -6.10
C GLY A 20 -30.49 10.73 -7.48
N GLY A 21 -29.41 10.07 -7.90
CA GLY A 21 -28.84 10.19 -9.24
C GLY A 21 -29.83 9.79 -10.36
N THR A 22 -30.59 8.69 -10.19
CA THR A 22 -31.64 8.27 -11.14
C THR A 22 -32.78 9.25 -11.23
N LEU A 23 -33.24 9.80 -10.11
CA LEU A 23 -34.30 10.81 -10.11
C LEU A 23 -33.85 12.09 -10.82
N LEU A 24 -32.60 12.51 -10.57
CA LEU A 24 -32.03 13.72 -11.11
C LEU A 24 -31.77 13.59 -12.62
N MET A 25 -31.26 12.43 -13.07
CA MET A 25 -31.16 12.06 -14.48
C MET A 25 -32.54 12.01 -15.14
N ALA A 26 -33.50 11.27 -14.58
CA ALA A 26 -34.83 11.11 -15.18
C ALA A 26 -35.58 12.45 -15.29
N ALA A 27 -35.55 13.29 -14.25
CA ALA A 27 -36.18 14.60 -14.26
C ALA A 27 -35.50 15.54 -15.26
N CYS A 28 -34.15 15.56 -15.33
CA CYS A 28 -33.44 16.51 -16.19
C CYS A 28 -33.35 16.05 -17.65
N THR A 29 -33.41 14.75 -17.94
CA THR A 29 -33.45 14.23 -19.31
C THR A 29 -34.77 14.62 -19.99
N ALA A 30 -35.90 14.65 -19.26
CA ALA A 30 -37.17 15.15 -19.79
C ALA A 30 -37.12 16.67 -20.11
N ILE A 31 -36.37 17.44 -19.32
CA ILE A 31 -36.14 18.87 -19.55
C ILE A 31 -35.24 19.08 -20.78
N ALA A 32 -34.18 18.28 -20.91
CA ALA A 32 -33.22 18.35 -22.02
C ALA A 32 -33.79 17.84 -23.35
N LEU A 33 -34.70 16.86 -23.33
CA LEU A 33 -35.38 16.31 -24.52
C LEU A 33 -36.51 17.21 -25.05
N GLY A 34 -36.71 18.41 -24.47
CA GLY A 34 -37.57 19.42 -25.08
C GLY A 34 -39.02 19.45 -24.60
N VAL A 35 -39.33 18.94 -23.41
CA VAL A 35 -40.67 19.10 -22.79
C VAL A 35 -40.86 20.50 -22.18
N VAL A 36 -39.77 21.15 -21.75
CA VAL A 36 -39.78 22.47 -21.10
C VAL A 36 -39.82 23.69 -22.03
N PRO A 37 -39.26 23.69 -23.27
CA PRO A 37 -39.37 24.81 -24.20
C PRO A 37 -40.82 25.28 -24.43
N ASN A 38 -41.76 24.35 -24.53
CA ASN A 38 -43.16 24.64 -24.84
C ASN A 38 -43.92 25.32 -23.68
N ILE A 39 -43.49 25.09 -22.42
CA ILE A 39 -44.07 25.73 -21.22
C ILE A 39 -43.38 27.08 -20.95
N LEU A 40 -42.07 27.19 -21.20
CA LEU A 40 -41.33 28.44 -21.01
C LEU A 40 -41.62 29.49 -22.09
N GLU A 41 -41.91 29.09 -23.33
CA GLU A 41 -42.33 30.02 -24.40
C GLU A 41 -43.63 30.77 -24.05
N GLN A 42 -44.52 30.16 -23.26
CA GLN A 42 -45.73 30.82 -22.77
C GLN A 42 -45.45 31.89 -21.70
N TRP A 43 -44.30 31.85 -21.03
CA TRP A 43 -43.98 32.72 -19.88
C TRP A 43 -42.90 33.76 -20.17
N THR A 44 -41.98 33.50 -21.11
CA THR A 44 -40.88 34.42 -21.39
C THR A 44 -40.41 34.32 -22.85
N ARG A 45 -40.31 35.47 -23.54
CA ARG A 45 -39.74 35.58 -24.90
C ARG A 45 -38.22 35.80 -24.91
N ARG A 46 -37.53 35.71 -23.76
CA ARG A 46 -36.10 36.03 -23.67
C ARG A 46 -35.26 34.78 -23.96
N PRO A 47 -34.47 34.76 -25.06
CA PRO A 47 -33.75 33.55 -25.47
C PRO A 47 -32.68 33.11 -24.47
N TRP A 48 -32.09 34.01 -23.70
CA TRP A 48 -31.06 33.68 -22.71
C TRP A 48 -31.57 32.81 -21.55
N VAL A 49 -32.86 32.89 -21.21
CA VAL A 49 -33.46 32.08 -20.14
C VAL A 49 -33.45 30.60 -20.53
N PHE A 50 -33.72 30.30 -21.80
CA PHE A 50 -33.64 28.94 -22.33
C PHE A 50 -32.21 28.39 -22.26
N THR A 51 -31.21 29.20 -22.61
CA THR A 51 -29.80 28.81 -22.53
C THR A 51 -29.39 28.47 -21.10
N VAL A 52 -29.80 29.28 -20.11
CA VAL A 52 -29.47 29.06 -18.69
C VAL A 52 -30.15 27.80 -18.16
N VAL A 53 -31.43 27.58 -18.46
CA VAL A 53 -32.17 26.38 -18.03
C VAL A 53 -31.58 25.12 -18.66
N PHE A 54 -31.24 25.17 -19.94
CA PHE A 54 -30.59 24.05 -20.63
C PHE A 54 -29.20 23.75 -20.05
N ALA A 55 -28.37 24.77 -19.82
CA ALA A 55 -27.05 24.59 -19.21
C ALA A 55 -27.16 24.02 -17.79
N ALA A 56 -28.11 24.51 -16.98
CA ALA A 56 -28.38 23.98 -15.65
C ALA A 56 -28.85 22.52 -15.70
N ALA A 57 -29.74 22.17 -16.63
CA ALA A 57 -30.20 20.79 -16.83
C ALA A 57 -29.05 19.87 -17.27
N LEU A 58 -28.16 20.34 -18.16
CA LEU A 58 -26.98 19.59 -18.58
C LEU A 58 -26.01 19.34 -17.42
N LEU A 59 -25.77 20.36 -16.59
CA LEU A 59 -24.95 20.24 -15.38
C LEU A 59 -25.58 19.26 -14.37
N LEU A 60 -26.89 19.26 -14.23
CA LEU A 60 -27.61 18.31 -13.38
C LEU A 60 -27.55 16.88 -13.93
N VAL A 61 -27.71 16.68 -15.24
CA VAL A 61 -27.50 15.37 -15.89
C VAL A 61 -26.06 14.88 -15.66
N LEU A 62 -25.06 15.74 -15.84
CA LEU A 62 -23.66 15.41 -15.57
C LEU A 62 -23.43 15.06 -14.10
N ALA A 63 -24.00 15.84 -13.17
CA ALA A 63 -23.91 15.56 -11.73
C ALA A 63 -24.59 14.22 -11.39
N GLY A 64 -25.78 13.96 -11.94
CA GLY A 64 -26.52 12.71 -11.78
C GLY A 64 -25.76 11.50 -12.32
N TRP A 65 -25.13 11.64 -13.49
CA TRP A 65 -24.28 10.62 -14.08
C TRP A 65 -23.03 10.32 -13.23
N VAL A 66 -22.35 11.34 -12.71
CA VAL A 66 -21.22 11.17 -11.77
C VAL A 66 -21.67 10.52 -10.45
N LEU A 67 -22.88 10.83 -9.99
CA LEU A 67 -23.49 10.22 -8.81
C LEU A 67 -23.85 8.74 -9.04
N GLN A 68 -24.16 8.34 -10.27
CA GLN A 68 -24.51 6.96 -10.63
C GLN A 68 -23.34 6.07 -11.00
N ARG A 69 -22.15 6.63 -11.32
CA ARG A 69 -21.00 5.80 -11.68
C ARG A 69 -20.71 4.77 -10.56
N PRO A 70 -20.63 3.46 -10.89
CA PRO A 70 -20.17 2.46 -9.93
C PRO A 70 -18.74 2.84 -9.54
N ARG A 71 -18.49 3.02 -8.24
CA ARG A 71 -17.18 3.48 -7.75
C ARG A 71 -16.26 2.31 -7.36
N GLY A 72 -16.44 1.17 -8.02
CA GLY A 72 -15.59 -0.01 -7.83
C GLY A 72 -15.62 -0.60 -6.42
N LEU A 73 -14.54 -1.30 -6.08
CA LEU A 73 -14.39 -2.10 -4.85
C LEU A 73 -13.37 -1.46 -3.92
N GLY A 74 -13.78 -1.23 -2.68
CA GLY A 74 -12.86 -0.89 -1.61
C GLY A 74 -12.57 -2.10 -0.73
N VAL A 75 -11.31 -2.51 -0.61
CA VAL A 75 -10.90 -3.59 0.28
C VAL A 75 -10.16 -3.04 1.47
N VAL A 76 -10.68 -3.26 2.68
CA VAL A 76 -10.05 -2.81 3.92
C VAL A 76 -9.39 -3.99 4.60
N VAL A 77 -8.06 -3.95 4.74
CA VAL A 77 -7.26 -5.01 5.35
C VAL A 77 -6.61 -4.49 6.63
N SER A 78 -6.87 -5.17 7.75
CA SER A 78 -6.17 -4.91 9.01
C SER A 78 -5.46 -6.17 9.50
N LEU A 79 -4.12 -6.14 9.50
CA LEU A 79 -3.27 -7.27 9.89
C LEU A 79 -2.66 -7.14 11.30
N TYR A 80 -2.76 -5.95 11.90
CA TYR A 80 -2.34 -5.73 13.29
C TYR A 80 -3.16 -6.59 14.28
N PRO A 81 -2.58 -6.96 15.43
CA PRO A 81 -3.35 -7.51 16.54
C PRO A 81 -4.46 -6.53 16.95
N ALA A 82 -5.58 -7.08 17.45
CA ALA A 82 -6.76 -6.31 17.85
C ALA A 82 -6.55 -5.52 19.16
N ASP A 83 -5.54 -4.67 19.20
CA ASP A 83 -5.34 -3.72 20.29
C ASP A 83 -6.31 -2.54 20.14
N ARG A 84 -6.84 -2.02 21.26
CA ARG A 84 -7.73 -0.84 21.29
C ARG A 84 -7.13 0.37 20.58
N THR A 85 -5.81 0.45 20.43
CA THR A 85 -5.08 1.53 19.76
C THR A 85 -5.26 1.56 18.25
N GLN A 86 -5.65 0.44 17.61
CA GLN A 86 -5.83 0.36 16.15
C GLN A 86 -7.30 0.48 15.71
N ALA A 87 -8.26 0.24 16.60
CA ALA A 87 -9.69 0.23 16.27
C ALA A 87 -10.19 1.53 15.63
N SER A 88 -9.71 2.69 16.10
CA SER A 88 -10.07 4.00 15.53
C SER A 88 -9.52 4.20 14.11
N ARG A 89 -8.32 3.69 13.83
CA ARG A 89 -7.67 3.75 12.51
C ARG A 89 -8.38 2.83 11.52
N VAL A 90 -8.70 1.62 11.96
CA VAL A 90 -9.49 0.65 11.17
C VAL A 90 -10.87 1.22 10.85
N LEU A 91 -11.54 1.86 11.81
CA LEU A 91 -12.82 2.52 11.58
C LEU A 91 -12.71 3.67 10.57
N ALA A 92 -11.64 4.46 10.62
CA ALA A 92 -11.39 5.53 9.65
C ALA A 92 -11.25 4.98 8.22
N LEU A 93 -10.49 3.89 8.04
CA LEU A 93 -10.35 3.21 6.74
C LEU A 93 -11.69 2.62 6.25
N LYS A 94 -12.44 1.95 7.14
CA LYS A 94 -13.79 1.43 6.83
C LYS A 94 -14.73 2.54 6.36
N ASN A 95 -14.73 3.69 7.04
CA ASN A 95 -15.57 4.83 6.69
C ASN A 95 -15.13 5.50 5.38
N ALA A 96 -13.83 5.62 5.13
CA ALA A 96 -13.31 6.14 3.87
C ALA A 96 -13.71 5.24 2.69
N SER A 97 -13.51 3.92 2.84
CA SER A 97 -13.88 2.93 1.83
C SER A 97 -15.38 2.97 1.49
N ARG A 98 -16.26 3.02 2.51
CA ARG A 98 -17.73 3.10 2.29
C ARG A 98 -18.20 4.40 1.66
N ARG A 99 -17.44 5.50 1.78
CA ARG A 99 -17.76 6.78 1.13
C ARG A 99 -17.30 6.79 -0.33
N ALA A 100 -16.17 6.13 -0.59
CA ALA A 100 -15.53 6.12 -1.89
C ALA A 100 -16.11 5.03 -2.80
N HIS A 101 -16.49 3.85 -2.29
CA HIS A 101 -16.83 2.69 -3.11
C HIS A 101 -18.28 2.22 -2.93
N THR A 102 -18.81 1.54 -3.95
CA THR A 102 -20.15 0.94 -3.88
C THR A 102 -20.14 -0.33 -3.03
N THR A 103 -19.08 -1.14 -3.17
CA THR A 103 -18.87 -2.36 -2.39
C THR A 103 -17.64 -2.19 -1.50
N THR A 104 -17.77 -2.55 -0.22
CA THR A 104 -16.65 -2.55 0.73
C THR A 104 -16.47 -3.93 1.32
N LEU A 105 -15.34 -4.56 1.02
CA LEU A 105 -14.88 -5.77 1.70
C LEU A 105 -14.06 -5.37 2.93
N VAL A 106 -14.33 -6.02 4.05
CA VAL A 106 -13.57 -5.83 5.28
C VAL A 106 -12.92 -7.15 5.67
N VAL A 107 -11.59 -7.14 5.66
CA VAL A 107 -10.76 -8.25 6.12
C VAL A 107 -10.10 -7.82 7.42
N ASP A 108 -10.65 -8.33 8.52
CA ASP A 108 -10.19 -8.06 9.87
C ASP A 108 -9.55 -9.32 10.43
N ARG A 109 -8.43 -9.20 11.15
CA ARG A 109 -7.78 -10.36 11.77
C ARG A 109 -8.74 -11.16 12.65
N ALA A 110 -9.67 -10.49 13.34
CA ALA A 110 -10.69 -11.13 14.16
C ALA A 110 -11.71 -11.97 13.36
N LEU A 111 -11.95 -11.63 12.09
CA LEU A 111 -12.79 -12.42 11.18
C LEU A 111 -12.03 -13.61 10.59
N LEU A 112 -10.73 -13.45 10.37
CA LEU A 112 -9.87 -14.50 9.86
C LEU A 112 -9.60 -15.60 10.92
N TRP A 113 -9.53 -15.23 12.21
CA TRP A 113 -9.31 -16.16 13.32
C TRP A 113 -10.26 -15.92 14.48
N PRO A 114 -11.44 -16.56 14.48
CA PRO A 114 -12.32 -16.59 15.64
C PRO A 114 -11.69 -17.46 16.74
N GLY A 115 -11.10 -16.82 17.75
CA GLY A 115 -10.35 -17.46 18.83
C GLY A 115 -8.85 -17.30 18.62
N GLU A 116 -8.13 -17.05 19.71
CA GLU A 116 -6.68 -16.78 19.76
C GLU A 116 -5.85 -18.03 19.40
N ILE A 117 -6.08 -18.64 18.25
CA ILE A 117 -5.19 -19.65 17.69
C ILE A 117 -3.96 -18.87 17.20
N PRO A 118 -2.77 -19.09 17.78
CA PRO A 118 -1.56 -18.42 17.33
C PRO A 118 -1.23 -18.95 15.94
N VAL A 119 -1.58 -18.18 14.91
CA VAL A 119 -1.08 -18.43 13.56
C VAL A 119 0.43 -18.27 13.63
N GLN A 120 1.14 -19.39 13.45
CA GLN A 120 2.59 -19.44 13.61
C GLN A 120 3.34 -18.82 12.43
N ASP A 121 2.72 -18.64 11.25
CA ASP A 121 3.39 -18.09 10.06
C ASP A 121 2.66 -16.88 9.46
N ARG A 122 3.37 -15.74 9.37
CA ARG A 122 2.87 -14.48 8.77
C ARG A 122 2.64 -14.62 7.27
N ALA A 123 3.41 -15.47 6.59
CA ALA A 123 3.27 -15.68 5.15
C ALA A 123 1.90 -16.29 4.81
N GLU A 124 1.44 -17.26 5.60
CA GLU A 124 0.12 -17.88 5.42
C GLU A 124 -1.03 -16.87 5.55
N ILE A 125 -0.91 -15.93 6.49
CA ILE A 125 -1.91 -14.86 6.67
C ILE A 125 -2.02 -14.01 5.41
N VAL A 126 -0.88 -13.57 4.90
CA VAL A 126 -0.82 -12.73 3.70
C VAL A 126 -1.33 -13.48 2.48
N ASP A 127 -0.98 -14.76 2.35
CA ASP A 127 -1.45 -15.64 1.27
C ASP A 127 -2.97 -15.79 1.27
N PHE A 128 -3.56 -16.00 2.45
CA PHE A 128 -5.01 -16.09 2.58
C PHE A 128 -5.68 -14.78 2.17
N VAL A 129 -5.15 -13.64 2.62
CA VAL A 129 -5.70 -12.31 2.28
C VAL A 129 -5.62 -12.04 0.78
N ALA A 130 -4.52 -12.39 0.14
CA ALA A 130 -4.37 -12.29 -1.31
C ALA A 130 -5.41 -13.16 -2.03
N ARG A 131 -5.56 -14.44 -1.65
CA ARG A 131 -6.58 -15.32 -2.26
C ARG A 131 -8.02 -14.82 -2.06
N LEU A 132 -8.32 -14.24 -0.90
CA LEU A 132 -9.63 -13.66 -0.64
C LEU A 132 -9.88 -12.43 -1.52
N PHE A 133 -8.85 -11.62 -1.75
CA PHE A 133 -8.90 -10.49 -2.66
C PHE A 133 -9.16 -10.95 -4.10
N ASP A 134 -8.43 -11.97 -4.56
CA ASP A 134 -8.58 -12.54 -5.91
C ASP A 134 -10.00 -13.10 -6.12
N ALA A 135 -10.51 -13.86 -5.15
CA ALA A 135 -11.85 -14.43 -5.20
C ALA A 135 -12.95 -13.36 -5.31
N GLN A 136 -12.80 -12.25 -4.59
CA GLN A 136 -13.75 -11.14 -4.63
C GLN A 136 -13.68 -10.36 -5.93
N LEU A 137 -12.49 -10.25 -6.52
CA LEU A 137 -12.34 -9.64 -7.82
C LEU A 137 -12.94 -10.51 -8.93
N GLU A 138 -12.74 -11.82 -8.87
CA GLU A 138 -13.35 -12.79 -9.79
C GLU A 138 -14.89 -12.69 -9.74
N GLU A 139 -15.46 -12.59 -8.55
CA GLU A 139 -16.92 -12.41 -8.36
C GLU A 139 -17.43 -11.12 -9.00
N LEU A 140 -16.69 -10.01 -8.84
CA LEU A 140 -17.06 -8.73 -9.45
C LEU A 140 -16.94 -8.76 -10.98
N ARG A 141 -15.91 -9.40 -11.52
CA ARG A 141 -15.77 -9.60 -12.98
C ARG A 141 -16.92 -10.45 -13.52
N ALA A 142 -17.27 -11.54 -12.83
CA ALA A 142 -18.37 -12.41 -13.20
C ALA A 142 -19.74 -11.70 -13.19
N SER A 143 -19.91 -10.68 -12.34
CA SER A 143 -21.12 -9.84 -12.30
C SER A 143 -21.28 -8.86 -13.48
N GLY A 144 -20.35 -8.86 -14.46
CA GLY A 144 -20.45 -8.05 -15.67
C GLY A 144 -20.04 -6.57 -15.49
N ASN A 145 -19.41 -6.23 -14.36
CA ASN A 145 -18.82 -4.91 -14.19
C ASN A 145 -17.53 -4.84 -15.01
N ALA A 146 -17.46 -3.92 -15.98
CA ALA A 146 -16.21 -3.56 -16.66
C ALA A 146 -15.14 -3.20 -15.61
N GLU A 147 -13.87 -3.54 -15.88
CA GLU A 147 -12.71 -3.49 -14.97
C GLU A 147 -12.94 -2.59 -13.74
N PRO A 148 -13.26 -3.18 -12.57
CA PRO A 148 -13.62 -2.39 -11.41
C PRO A 148 -12.40 -1.59 -10.94
N GLU A 149 -12.60 -0.31 -10.63
CA GLU A 149 -11.61 0.48 -9.91
C GLU A 149 -11.45 -0.14 -8.51
N VAL A 150 -10.30 -0.78 -8.25
CA VAL A 150 -10.04 -1.42 -6.96
C VAL A 150 -9.12 -0.55 -6.13
N ALA A 151 -9.52 -0.30 -4.89
CA ALA A 151 -8.70 0.41 -3.92
C ALA A 151 -8.49 -0.42 -2.66
N LEU A 152 -7.25 -0.52 -2.22
CA LEU A 152 -6.82 -1.34 -1.10
C LEU A 152 -6.40 -0.44 0.07
N TYR A 153 -7.18 -0.48 1.14
CA TYR A 153 -7.01 0.30 2.37
C TYR A 153 -6.31 -0.56 3.42
N ILE A 154 -4.99 -0.36 3.60
CA ILE A 154 -4.17 -1.28 4.39
C ILE A 154 -3.77 -0.67 5.72
N LEU A 155 -3.88 -1.48 6.77
CA LEU A 155 -3.26 -1.25 8.07
C LEU A 155 -2.49 -2.51 8.48
N ALA A 156 -1.18 -2.52 8.20
CA ALA A 156 -0.31 -3.66 8.43
C ALA A 156 1.12 -3.22 8.83
N HIS A 157 1.91 -4.14 9.38
CA HIS A 157 3.36 -3.91 9.50
C HIS A 157 4.00 -3.85 8.10
N LEU A 158 5.14 -3.17 7.99
CA LEU A 158 5.84 -3.00 6.69
C LEU A 158 6.18 -4.33 6.02
N GLN A 159 6.51 -5.36 6.81
CA GLN A 159 6.80 -6.71 6.30
C GLN A 159 5.57 -7.39 5.70
N ASP A 160 4.44 -7.37 6.40
CA ASP A 160 3.21 -7.94 5.89
C ASP A 160 2.73 -7.18 4.65
N ALA A 161 2.91 -5.85 4.63
CA ALA A 161 2.60 -5.00 3.48
C ALA A 161 3.48 -5.33 2.25
N PHE A 162 4.78 -5.56 2.45
CA PHE A 162 5.70 -6.01 1.40
C PHE A 162 5.33 -7.39 0.87
N LEU A 163 5.07 -8.36 1.75
CA LEU A 163 4.63 -9.70 1.36
C LEU A 163 3.31 -9.66 0.60
N LEU A 164 2.36 -8.83 1.05
CA LEU A 164 1.07 -8.65 0.37
C LEU A 164 1.28 -8.07 -1.03
N GLY A 165 2.16 -7.06 -1.16
CA GLY A 165 2.58 -6.53 -2.45
C GLY A 165 3.09 -7.62 -3.39
N ARG A 166 3.97 -8.51 -2.91
CA ARG A 166 4.50 -9.63 -3.71
C ARG A 166 3.39 -10.54 -4.22
N ARG A 167 2.42 -10.88 -3.38
CA ARG A 167 1.30 -11.76 -3.77
C ARG A 167 0.35 -11.11 -4.76
N LEU A 168 0.13 -9.80 -4.65
CA LEU A 168 -0.72 -9.04 -5.56
C LEU A 168 -0.10 -8.81 -6.95
N ALA A 169 1.17 -9.19 -7.17
CA ALA A 169 1.87 -8.98 -8.43
C ALA A 169 1.68 -10.07 -9.48
N ASP A 170 1.19 -11.24 -9.07
CA ASP A 170 0.88 -12.34 -9.98
C ASP A 170 -0.43 -12.12 -10.75
N ASP A 171 -1.16 -11.05 -10.41
CA ASP A 171 -2.53 -10.84 -10.85
C ASP A 171 -2.63 -9.89 -12.06
N VAL A 172 -3.51 -10.22 -13.01
CA VAL A 172 -3.71 -9.55 -14.31
C VAL A 172 -4.47 -8.21 -14.16
N GLN A 173 -4.27 -7.52 -13.05
CA GLN A 173 -4.96 -6.26 -12.77
C GLN A 173 -4.29 -5.10 -13.52
N THR A 174 -5.11 -4.32 -14.22
CA THR A 174 -4.69 -3.11 -14.95
C THR A 174 -4.30 -1.96 -14.02
N SER A 175 -4.90 -1.85 -12.82
CA SER A 175 -4.50 -0.86 -11.79
C SER A 175 -5.19 -1.11 -10.43
N LEU A 176 -4.42 -1.18 -9.35
CA LEU A 176 -4.88 -1.26 -7.96
C LEU A 176 -4.33 -0.08 -7.15
N VAL A 177 -5.19 0.75 -6.57
CA VAL A 177 -4.74 1.92 -5.78
C VAL A 177 -4.61 1.54 -4.31
N VAL A 178 -3.40 1.62 -3.76
CA VAL A 178 -3.16 1.46 -2.32
C VAL A 178 -3.49 2.79 -1.63
N MET A 179 -4.48 2.76 -0.75
CA MET A 179 -4.88 3.86 0.10
C MET A 179 -4.23 3.71 1.47
N HIS A 180 -3.80 4.81 2.07
CA HIS A 180 -3.21 4.80 3.41
C HIS A 180 -3.73 5.94 4.30
N LEU A 181 -3.58 5.76 5.60
CA LEU A 181 -3.90 6.78 6.60
C LEU A 181 -2.69 7.72 6.73
N SER A 182 -2.79 8.90 6.13
CA SER A 182 -1.74 9.91 6.12
C SER A 182 -1.69 10.67 7.44
N GLN A 183 -0.49 10.81 8.03
CA GLN A 183 -0.31 11.71 9.17
C GLN A 183 -0.21 13.18 8.73
N GLN A 184 0.33 13.46 7.55
CA GLN A 184 0.52 14.84 7.05
C GLN A 184 -0.81 15.49 6.67
N ALA A 185 -1.77 14.71 6.17
CA ALA A 185 -3.12 15.13 5.84
C ALA A 185 -4.10 14.96 7.01
N GLY A 186 -3.63 15.15 8.26
CA GLY A 186 -4.48 15.18 9.45
C GLY A 186 -5.21 13.87 9.76
N ARG A 187 -4.58 12.71 9.51
CA ARG A 187 -5.18 11.37 9.66
C ARG A 187 -6.36 11.13 8.71
N SER A 188 -6.35 11.78 7.56
CA SER A 188 -7.26 11.44 6.46
C SER A 188 -6.69 10.27 5.65
N VAL A 189 -7.58 9.64 4.89
CA VAL A 189 -7.22 8.54 4.00
C VAL A 189 -6.99 9.12 2.61
N VAL A 190 -5.78 8.92 2.08
CA VAL A 190 -5.36 9.46 0.79
C VAL A 190 -4.80 8.35 -0.11
N PRO A 191 -4.80 8.54 -1.44
CA PRO A 191 -4.10 7.64 -2.36
C PRO A 191 -2.60 7.62 -2.04
N GLY A 192 -2.02 6.43 -1.97
CA GLY A 192 -0.62 6.22 -1.65
C GLY A 192 0.22 5.84 -2.85
N VAL A 193 -0.18 4.80 -3.58
CA VAL A 193 0.49 4.36 -4.82
C VAL A 193 -0.48 3.54 -5.68
N ALA A 194 -0.36 3.62 -7.00
CA ALA A 194 -1.06 2.70 -7.90
C ALA A 194 -0.14 1.54 -8.28
N LEU A 195 -0.58 0.31 -8.02
CA LEU A 195 0.08 -0.91 -8.47
C LEU A 195 -0.48 -1.25 -9.86
N GLY A 196 0.39 -1.29 -10.85
CA GLY A 196 0.00 -1.56 -12.23
C GLY A 196 1.24 -1.67 -13.11
N SER A 197 1.04 -1.95 -14.40
CA SER A 197 2.15 -2.11 -15.35
C SER A 197 3.07 -0.88 -15.39
N SER A 198 2.52 0.33 -15.23
CA SER A 198 3.26 1.59 -15.21
C SER A 198 4.31 1.69 -14.11
N LEU A 199 4.17 0.94 -13.02
CA LEU A 199 5.17 0.92 -11.94
C LEU A 199 6.47 0.20 -12.38
N ARG A 200 6.40 -0.66 -13.40
CA ARG A 200 7.56 -1.35 -14.00
C ARG A 200 8.22 -0.53 -15.10
N ASP A 201 7.58 0.54 -15.57
CA ASP A 201 8.17 1.40 -16.59
C ASP A 201 9.41 2.11 -16.02
N PRO A 202 10.51 2.22 -16.79
CA PRO A 202 11.69 2.94 -16.35
C PRO A 202 11.37 4.39 -16.01
N LEU A 203 12.04 4.95 -15.02
CA LEU A 203 11.82 6.35 -14.64
C LEU A 203 12.21 7.30 -15.77
N GLY A 204 11.28 8.21 -16.09
CA GLY A 204 11.56 9.34 -16.96
C GLY A 204 12.60 10.29 -16.33
N ALA A 205 13.27 11.10 -17.15
CA ALA A 205 14.31 12.01 -16.69
C ALA A 205 13.81 13.00 -15.62
N HIS A 206 12.58 13.50 -15.77
CA HIS A 206 11.96 14.41 -14.80
C HIS A 206 11.68 13.73 -13.45
N GLN A 207 11.07 12.53 -13.47
CA GLN A 207 10.80 11.75 -12.25
C GLN A 207 12.10 11.39 -11.53
N ARG A 208 13.13 10.95 -12.27
CA ARG A 208 14.45 10.63 -11.71
C ARG A 208 15.09 11.88 -11.09
N ALA A 209 14.99 13.04 -11.73
CA ALA A 209 15.49 14.30 -11.16
C ALA A 209 14.75 14.68 -9.87
N GLN A 210 13.42 14.55 -9.85
CA GLN A 210 12.61 14.84 -8.67
C GLN A 210 12.95 13.91 -7.49
N VAL A 211 13.08 12.60 -7.75
CA VAL A 211 13.47 11.61 -6.74
C VAL A 211 14.88 11.90 -6.21
N ARG A 212 15.83 12.19 -7.10
CA ARG A 212 17.20 12.56 -6.72
C ARG A 212 17.23 13.83 -5.87
N GLN A 213 16.49 14.87 -6.21
CA GLN A 213 16.45 16.09 -5.39
C GLN A 213 16.01 15.82 -3.94
N LEU A 214 15.14 14.83 -3.75
CA LEU A 214 14.62 14.46 -2.44
C LEU A 214 15.52 13.47 -1.68
N LEU A 215 16.12 12.51 -2.38
CA LEU A 215 17.02 11.49 -1.81
C LEU A 215 18.48 11.95 -1.66
N LEU A 216 18.89 12.98 -2.42
CA LEU A 216 20.27 13.49 -2.44
C LEU A 216 20.38 14.88 -1.82
N ALA A 217 19.37 15.33 -1.07
CA ALA A 217 19.43 16.58 -0.31
C ALA A 217 20.50 16.49 0.81
N GLY A 218 21.77 16.70 0.43
CA GLY A 218 22.93 16.56 1.29
C GLY A 218 23.98 15.53 0.85
N ARG A 219 23.80 14.82 -0.28
CA ARG A 219 24.80 13.90 -0.87
C ARG A 219 25.01 14.23 -2.35
N ALA A 220 26.27 14.27 -2.79
CA ALA A 220 26.61 14.68 -4.16
C ALA A 220 26.50 13.54 -5.19
N GLU A 221 26.43 12.28 -4.74
CA GLU A 221 26.58 11.10 -5.59
C GLU A 221 25.37 10.17 -5.49
N ASP A 222 25.08 9.47 -6.59
CA ASP A 222 24.09 8.39 -6.62
C ASP A 222 24.45 7.29 -5.61
N PRO A 223 23.46 6.50 -5.15
CA PRO A 223 23.70 5.32 -4.33
C PRO A 223 24.74 4.40 -4.98
N THR A 224 25.88 4.20 -4.31
CA THR A 224 26.95 3.31 -4.78
C THR A 224 26.96 2.00 -3.99
N LEU A 225 27.28 0.92 -4.69
CA LEU A 225 27.49 -0.38 -4.09
C LEU A 225 28.82 -0.37 -3.31
N VAL A 226 28.78 -0.72 -2.02
CA VAL A 226 29.95 -0.77 -1.15
C VAL A 226 30.21 -2.20 -0.71
N GLU A 227 31.42 -2.69 -0.94
CA GLU A 227 31.86 -4.02 -0.49
C GLU A 227 32.14 -4.02 1.02
N ILE A 228 31.70 -5.07 1.69
CA ILE A 228 31.96 -5.31 3.11
C ILE A 228 33.23 -6.16 3.22
N PRO A 229 34.29 -5.69 3.91
CA PRO A 229 35.54 -6.43 4.06
C PRO A 229 35.34 -7.87 4.52
N VAL A 230 36.11 -8.78 3.94
CA VAL A 230 35.88 -10.22 4.12
C VAL A 230 36.15 -10.66 5.55
N ILE A 231 35.14 -11.26 6.18
CA ILE A 231 35.24 -11.95 7.48
C ILE A 231 35.08 -13.47 7.25
N PRO A 232 35.83 -14.35 7.95
CA PRO A 232 35.61 -15.79 7.88
C PRO A 232 34.16 -16.17 8.19
N GLY A 233 33.52 -16.98 7.31
CA GLY A 233 32.10 -17.38 7.44
C GLY A 233 31.09 -16.47 6.73
N GLN A 234 31.54 -15.46 5.99
CA GLN A 234 30.67 -14.52 5.28
C GLN A 234 29.92 -15.16 4.12
N GLN A 235 28.64 -14.79 3.99
CA GLN A 235 27.80 -15.17 2.87
C GLN A 235 27.96 -14.12 1.77
N ARG A 236 29.06 -14.22 1.02
CA ARG A 236 29.42 -13.26 -0.04
C ARG A 236 28.32 -13.04 -1.07
N HIS A 237 27.41 -13.99 -1.27
CA HIS A 237 26.27 -13.89 -2.18
C HIS A 237 25.14 -12.98 -1.66
N ARG A 238 25.20 -12.45 -0.43
CA ARG A 238 24.18 -11.55 0.12
C ARG A 238 24.48 -10.08 -0.12
N LEU A 239 23.46 -9.33 -0.51
CA LEU A 239 23.47 -7.89 -0.73
C LEU A 239 22.42 -7.22 0.16
N ALA A 240 22.85 -6.25 0.98
CA ALA A 240 21.94 -5.45 1.78
C ALA A 240 21.50 -4.18 1.04
N VAL A 241 20.20 -3.90 1.02
CA VAL A 241 19.62 -2.66 0.52
C VAL A 241 19.02 -1.92 1.71
N ILE A 242 19.61 -0.79 2.07
CA ILE A 242 19.23 0.00 3.24
C ILE A 242 18.48 1.24 2.76
N VAL A 243 17.21 1.35 3.12
CA VAL A 243 16.31 2.39 2.63
C VAL A 243 15.67 3.12 3.80
N ARG A 244 15.95 4.43 3.92
CA ARG A 244 15.31 5.33 4.88
C ARG A 244 14.60 6.46 4.13
N LEU A 245 13.26 6.48 4.23
CA LEU A 245 12.36 7.48 3.62
C LEU A 245 11.55 8.27 4.65
N ALA A 246 11.77 7.98 5.94
CA ALA A 246 11.15 8.63 7.07
C ALA A 246 12.19 8.82 8.18
N SER A 247 11.96 9.77 9.08
CA SER A 247 12.91 10.03 10.16
C SER A 247 13.09 8.81 11.07
N ALA A 248 14.31 8.29 11.12
CA ALA A 248 14.81 7.31 12.08
C ALA A 248 16.33 7.45 12.18
N ALA A 249 16.79 8.10 13.25
CA ALA A 249 18.17 8.58 13.36
C ALA A 249 19.21 7.44 13.26
N SER A 250 18.98 6.31 13.97
CA SER A 250 19.92 5.19 14.03
C SER A 250 19.69 4.11 12.96
N MET A 251 18.58 4.17 12.20
CA MET A 251 18.15 3.04 11.36
C MET A 251 19.19 2.62 10.31
N VAL A 252 19.88 3.59 9.70
CA VAL A 252 20.93 3.32 8.70
C VAL A 252 22.15 2.68 9.36
N ASP A 253 22.57 3.20 10.51
CA ASP A 253 23.73 2.69 11.25
C ASP A 253 23.45 1.27 11.79
N ASP A 254 22.24 1.05 12.33
CA ASP A 254 21.77 -0.25 12.82
C ASP A 254 21.68 -1.28 11.68
N ALA A 255 21.09 -0.91 10.54
CA ALA A 255 21.02 -1.78 9.37
C ALA A 255 22.41 -2.10 8.82
N HIS A 256 23.31 -1.12 8.80
CA HIS A 256 24.69 -1.31 8.36
C HIS A 256 25.44 -2.26 9.29
N TYR A 257 25.31 -2.09 10.61
CA TYR A 257 25.89 -3.00 11.59
C TYR A 257 25.40 -4.43 11.41
N VAL A 258 24.08 -4.63 11.28
CA VAL A 258 23.48 -5.96 11.05
C VAL A 258 23.96 -6.56 9.73
N ALA A 259 24.03 -5.77 8.65
CA ALA A 259 24.52 -6.23 7.37
C ALA A 259 26.01 -6.62 7.42
N ALA A 260 26.84 -5.84 8.12
CA ALA A 260 28.28 -6.05 8.18
C ALA A 260 28.70 -7.19 9.13
N THR A 261 27.94 -7.43 10.19
CA THR A 261 28.31 -8.38 11.25
C THR A 261 27.42 -9.63 11.30
N GLY A 262 26.21 -9.56 10.75
CA GLY A 262 25.16 -10.56 10.96
C GLY A 262 24.57 -10.54 12.38
N GLN A 263 24.98 -9.59 13.24
CA GLN A 263 24.53 -9.51 14.63
C GLN A 263 23.39 -8.51 14.77
N VAL A 264 22.33 -8.90 15.47
CA VAL A 264 21.14 -8.06 15.72
C VAL A 264 21.25 -7.21 16.99
N SER A 265 22.37 -7.29 17.72
CA SER A 265 22.61 -6.55 18.94
C SER A 265 24.07 -6.11 19.05
N TYR A 266 24.30 -4.87 19.45
CA TYR A 266 25.64 -4.30 19.67
C TYR A 266 26.32 -4.82 20.96
N GLY A 267 25.58 -5.55 21.79
CA GLY A 267 26.01 -5.95 23.13
C GLY A 267 24.83 -6.04 24.09
N PRO A 268 25.07 -6.44 25.34
CA PRO A 268 24.00 -6.64 26.32
C PRO A 268 23.15 -5.37 26.47
N GLY A 269 21.84 -5.51 26.21
CA GLY A 269 20.86 -4.43 26.36
C GLY A 269 20.72 -3.46 25.17
N HIS A 270 21.47 -3.64 24.08
CA HIS A 270 21.39 -2.79 22.89
C HIS A 270 20.99 -3.64 21.68
N ASP A 271 19.68 -3.89 21.56
CA ASP A 271 19.07 -4.61 20.44
C ASP A 271 18.73 -3.61 19.33
N THR A 272 19.07 -3.96 18.09
CA THR A 272 18.75 -3.17 16.89
C THR A 272 17.28 -3.28 16.51
N GLY A 273 16.54 -4.23 17.06
CA GLY A 273 15.15 -4.54 16.70
C GLY A 273 15.00 -5.33 15.40
N TYR A 274 16.10 -5.60 14.68
CA TYR A 274 16.04 -6.40 13.46
C TYR A 274 15.97 -7.90 13.77
N ARG A 275 15.24 -8.63 12.93
CA ARG A 275 15.29 -10.10 12.88
C ARG A 275 15.67 -10.54 11.49
N LEU A 276 16.83 -11.17 11.39
CA LEU A 276 17.29 -11.79 10.15
C LEU A 276 16.41 -13.02 9.84
N PRO A 277 16.12 -13.29 8.56
CA PRO A 277 15.39 -14.51 8.18
C PRO A 277 16.12 -15.75 8.69
N ASP A 278 15.36 -16.79 9.02
CA ASP A 278 15.92 -18.06 9.49
C ASP A 278 16.94 -18.58 8.48
N PRO A 279 18.11 -19.05 8.96
CA PRO A 279 19.10 -19.59 8.05
C PRO A 279 18.49 -20.82 7.36
N GLY A 280 18.63 -20.89 6.04
CA GLY A 280 18.33 -22.10 5.29
C GLY A 280 19.17 -23.30 5.78
N PRO A 281 19.14 -24.45 5.10
CA PRO A 281 19.84 -25.66 5.52
C PRO A 281 21.37 -25.51 5.72
N SER A 282 21.97 -24.40 5.28
CA SER A 282 23.37 -24.01 5.52
C SER A 282 23.66 -23.34 6.87
N GLY A 283 22.64 -23.11 7.72
CA GLY A 283 22.79 -23.05 9.18
C GLY A 283 23.41 -21.82 9.84
N ILE A 284 23.71 -20.71 9.14
CA ILE A 284 24.26 -19.50 9.79
C ILE A 284 23.59 -18.23 9.26
N GLN A 285 23.04 -17.41 10.17
CA GLN A 285 22.73 -15.99 9.90
C GLN A 285 24.07 -15.25 9.77
N GLY A 286 24.50 -15.02 8.54
CA GLY A 286 25.82 -14.48 8.25
C GLY A 286 25.78 -13.03 7.75
N PRO A 287 26.91 -12.30 7.85
CA PRO A 287 27.06 -10.97 7.28
C PRO A 287 26.91 -10.99 5.75
N CYS A 288 26.47 -9.86 5.20
CA CYS A 288 26.37 -9.60 3.78
C CYS A 288 27.76 -9.40 3.14
N GLY A 289 27.85 -9.61 1.83
CA GLY A 289 29.05 -9.32 1.04
C GLY A 289 29.17 -7.85 0.64
N ALA A 290 28.04 -7.18 0.43
CA ALA A 290 27.98 -5.78 0.06
C ALA A 290 26.70 -5.11 0.54
N TYR A 291 26.66 -3.78 0.51
CA TYR A 291 25.47 -3.00 0.81
C TYR A 291 25.31 -1.78 -0.10
N LEU A 292 24.07 -1.28 -0.18
CA LEU A 292 23.66 -0.05 -0.85
C LEU A 292 22.77 0.77 0.10
N VAL A 293 22.96 2.09 0.16
CA VAL A 293 22.16 2.99 1.00
C VAL A 293 21.39 4.00 0.17
N ILE A 294 20.08 4.08 0.39
CA ILE A 294 19.16 5.08 -0.18
C ILE A 294 18.49 5.80 0.98
N ASP A 295 18.74 7.10 1.14
CA ASP A 295 18.43 7.80 2.38
C ASP A 295 17.93 9.23 2.14
N THR A 296 16.70 9.56 2.58
CA THR A 296 16.15 10.93 2.57
C THR A 296 16.71 11.83 3.67
N GLY A 297 17.61 11.31 4.52
CA GLY A 297 18.11 11.99 5.69
C GLY A 297 17.01 12.13 6.75
N SER A 298 16.74 13.36 7.17
CA SER A 298 15.67 13.69 8.12
C SER A 298 14.34 14.05 7.44
N ALA A 299 14.32 14.16 6.11
CA ALA A 299 13.12 14.54 5.37
C ALA A 299 12.14 13.38 5.30
N TYR A 300 10.86 13.67 5.54
CA TYR A 300 9.77 12.75 5.27
C TYR A 300 9.37 12.85 3.80
N LEU A 301 9.05 11.72 3.19
CA LEU A 301 8.43 11.71 1.87
C LEU A 301 7.06 12.41 1.93
N PRO A 302 6.76 13.36 1.02
CA PRO A 302 5.42 13.92 0.86
C PRO A 302 4.40 12.84 0.51
N ASP A 303 3.16 13.01 0.97
CA ASP A 303 2.02 12.17 0.58
C ASP A 303 1.55 12.48 -0.87
N ASP A 304 2.41 12.13 -1.84
CA ASP A 304 2.12 12.23 -3.27
C ASP A 304 2.20 10.84 -3.94
N PRO A 305 1.13 10.39 -4.62
CA PRO A 305 1.09 9.06 -5.23
C PRO A 305 2.13 8.85 -6.33
N GLY A 306 2.37 9.89 -7.13
CA GLY A 306 3.33 9.83 -8.25
C GLY A 306 4.76 9.72 -7.74
N LEU A 307 5.09 10.45 -6.69
CA LEU A 307 6.38 10.41 -6.02
C LEU A 307 6.61 9.08 -5.30
N ASN A 308 5.61 8.54 -4.60
CA ASN A 308 5.70 7.21 -3.98
C ASN A 308 5.99 6.12 -5.02
N ALA A 309 5.29 6.16 -6.16
CA ALA A 309 5.57 5.26 -7.30
C ALA A 309 7.00 5.46 -7.81
N ALA A 310 7.41 6.70 -8.06
CA ALA A 310 8.72 7.01 -8.60
C ALA A 310 9.86 6.58 -7.65
N VAL A 311 9.70 6.76 -6.34
CA VAL A 311 10.66 6.32 -5.32
C VAL A 311 10.74 4.79 -5.27
N ALA A 312 9.60 4.08 -5.31
CA ALA A 312 9.59 2.62 -5.34
C ALA A 312 10.31 2.08 -6.58
N THR A 313 10.03 2.64 -7.76
CA THR A 313 10.71 2.27 -9.01
C THR A 313 12.20 2.63 -8.95
N TYR A 314 12.58 3.77 -8.36
CA TYR A 314 13.99 4.15 -8.19
C TYR A 314 14.76 3.16 -7.32
N ILE A 315 14.20 2.78 -6.17
CA ILE A 315 14.80 1.76 -5.28
C ILE A 315 14.94 0.43 -6.01
N TRP A 316 13.92 0.04 -6.78
CA TRP A 316 13.94 -1.18 -7.57
C TRP A 316 15.01 -1.17 -8.67
N GLU A 317 15.14 -0.10 -9.45
CA GLU A 317 16.19 0.07 -10.47
C GLU A 317 17.59 -0.04 -9.85
N ASN A 318 17.79 0.59 -8.69
CA ASN A 318 19.05 0.54 -7.95
C ASN A 318 19.36 -0.86 -7.41
N TRP A 319 18.37 -1.56 -6.85
CA TRP A 319 18.50 -2.96 -6.46
C TRP A 319 18.92 -3.84 -7.63
N GLN A 320 18.24 -3.74 -8.78
CA GLN A 320 18.56 -4.53 -9.97
C GLN A 320 20.00 -4.28 -10.44
N THR A 321 20.41 -3.02 -10.48
CA THR A 321 21.75 -2.60 -10.89
C THR A 321 22.81 -3.14 -9.93
N ALA A 322 22.62 -2.93 -8.63
CA ALA A 322 23.53 -3.40 -7.59
C ALA A 322 23.65 -4.93 -7.56
N ARG A 323 22.53 -5.65 -7.72
CA ARG A 323 22.49 -7.10 -7.82
C ARG A 323 23.31 -7.62 -9.01
N GLN A 324 23.17 -7.00 -10.18
CA GLN A 324 23.93 -7.37 -11.38
C GLN A 324 25.42 -7.10 -11.21
N GLN A 325 25.80 -5.93 -10.69
CA GLN A 325 27.19 -5.57 -10.42
C GLN A 325 27.84 -6.55 -9.44
N TRP A 326 27.14 -6.88 -8.35
CA TRP A 326 27.63 -7.81 -7.35
C TRP A 326 27.73 -9.25 -7.88
N ALA A 327 26.74 -9.71 -8.65
CA ALA A 327 26.80 -11.02 -9.30
C ALA A 327 28.02 -11.13 -10.23
N GLN A 328 28.30 -10.09 -11.03
CA GLN A 328 29.47 -10.02 -11.91
C GLN A 328 30.78 -10.07 -11.10
N HIS A 329 30.86 -9.32 -10.00
CA HIS A 329 32.01 -9.36 -9.09
C HIS A 329 32.26 -10.76 -8.50
N LEU A 330 31.20 -11.51 -8.23
CA LEU A 330 31.25 -12.89 -7.74
C LEU A 330 31.42 -13.97 -8.82
N GLY A 331 31.74 -13.60 -10.07
CA GLY A 331 31.95 -14.56 -11.17
C GLY A 331 30.72 -14.86 -12.03
N GLY A 332 29.67 -14.03 -11.97
CA GLY A 332 28.56 -13.97 -12.94
C GLY A 332 27.47 -15.03 -12.82
N THR A 333 27.76 -16.18 -12.20
CA THR A 333 26.81 -17.32 -12.07
C THR A 333 26.19 -17.45 -10.67
N THR A 334 26.68 -16.67 -9.70
CA THR A 334 26.21 -16.72 -8.32
C THR A 334 24.86 -16.02 -8.17
N ALA A 335 23.85 -16.73 -7.67
CA ALA A 335 22.57 -16.13 -7.31
C ALA A 335 22.76 -15.21 -6.09
N VAL A 336 22.43 -13.93 -6.26
CA VAL A 336 22.56 -12.92 -5.19
C VAL A 336 21.25 -12.85 -4.40
N GLU A 337 21.36 -13.05 -3.08
CA GLU A 337 20.26 -12.89 -2.13
C GLU A 337 20.19 -11.44 -1.64
N GLY A 338 18.99 -10.86 -1.61
CA GLY A 338 18.76 -9.49 -1.16
C GLY A 338 18.14 -9.40 0.22
N LEU A 339 18.71 -8.59 1.10
CA LEU A 339 18.09 -8.19 2.36
C LEU A 339 17.71 -6.71 2.29
N LEU A 340 16.42 -6.42 2.35
CA LEU A 340 15.88 -5.05 2.34
C LEU A 340 15.64 -4.61 3.78
N PHE A 341 16.40 -3.62 4.24
CA PHE A 341 16.16 -2.89 5.48
C PHE A 341 15.39 -1.63 5.09
N PHE A 342 14.11 -1.52 5.47
CA PHE A 342 13.24 -0.44 5.00
C PHE A 342 12.55 0.28 6.16
N HIS A 343 12.65 1.60 6.17
CA HIS A 343 11.85 2.48 7.00
C HIS A 343 11.25 3.59 6.15
N GLY A 344 9.93 3.60 6.00
CA GLY A 344 9.27 4.54 5.10
C GLY A 344 7.75 4.37 5.04
N PRO A 345 7.08 5.08 4.12
CA PRO A 345 5.65 4.99 3.95
C PRO A 345 5.19 3.58 3.56
N LEU A 346 4.10 3.11 4.18
CA LEU A 346 3.49 1.81 3.89
C LEU A 346 3.20 1.59 2.39
N PRO A 347 2.66 2.57 1.63
CA PRO A 347 2.43 2.40 0.19
C PRO A 347 3.70 2.01 -0.59
N VAL A 348 4.85 2.60 -0.24
CA VAL A 348 6.13 2.28 -0.88
C VAL A 348 6.56 0.85 -0.57
N ALA A 349 6.37 0.36 0.66
CA ALA A 349 6.67 -1.04 1.00
C ALA A 349 5.82 -2.03 0.19
N VAL A 350 4.53 -1.74 -0.02
CA VAL A 350 3.64 -2.55 -0.87
C VAL A 350 4.13 -2.53 -2.32
N ALA A 351 4.43 -1.36 -2.87
CA ALA A 351 4.95 -1.21 -4.22
C ALA A 351 6.27 -1.96 -4.45
N LEU A 352 7.19 -1.89 -3.49
CA LEU A 352 8.44 -2.65 -3.53
C LEU A 352 8.21 -4.16 -3.50
N GLY A 353 7.27 -4.62 -2.68
CA GLY A 353 6.85 -6.02 -2.68
C GLY A 353 6.32 -6.44 -4.05
N TRP A 354 5.45 -5.61 -4.63
CA TRP A 354 4.88 -5.88 -5.95
C TRP A 354 5.92 -5.94 -7.06
N LEU A 355 6.91 -5.03 -7.04
CA LEU A 355 8.04 -5.04 -7.98
C LEU A 355 8.96 -6.26 -7.78
N ALA A 356 9.19 -6.65 -6.52
CA ALA A 356 10.10 -7.73 -6.13
C ALA A 356 9.46 -9.13 -6.12
N ALA A 357 8.23 -9.28 -6.60
CA ALA A 357 7.46 -10.53 -6.49
C ALA A 357 8.22 -11.78 -6.94
N ARG A 358 8.98 -11.66 -8.04
CA ARG A 358 9.76 -12.73 -8.68
C ARG A 358 11.26 -12.64 -8.39
N ASP A 359 11.66 -11.88 -7.37
CA ASP A 359 13.06 -11.72 -6.99
C ASP A 359 13.37 -12.31 -5.61
N HIS A 360 14.66 -12.45 -5.31
CA HIS A 360 15.21 -12.92 -4.04
C HIS A 360 15.45 -11.78 -3.05
N LEU A 361 14.61 -10.73 -3.08
CA LEU A 361 14.66 -9.62 -2.15
C LEU A 361 13.69 -9.87 -0.98
N THR A 362 14.23 -9.91 0.23
CA THR A 362 13.47 -10.18 1.46
C THR A 362 13.48 -8.96 2.37
N LEU A 363 12.31 -8.47 2.78
CA LEU A 363 12.23 -7.42 3.79
C LEU A 363 12.60 -7.97 5.16
N VAL A 364 13.66 -7.41 5.76
CA VAL A 364 14.11 -7.73 7.12
C VAL A 364 13.09 -7.18 8.12
N HIS A 365 12.62 -8.05 9.02
CA HIS A 365 11.68 -7.63 10.04
C HIS A 365 12.37 -6.69 11.02
N HIS A 366 11.70 -5.59 11.37
CA HIS A 366 12.14 -4.67 12.41
C HIS A 366 11.00 -4.44 13.40
N ASP A 367 11.23 -4.84 14.65
CA ASP A 367 10.33 -4.60 15.77
C ASP A 367 11.15 -4.35 17.04
N LEU A 368 11.08 -3.12 17.54
CA LEU A 368 11.71 -2.73 18.81
C LEU A 368 10.97 -3.33 20.03
N ARG A 369 9.84 -4.02 19.81
CA ARG A 369 9.14 -4.77 20.85
C ARG A 369 9.54 -6.24 20.77
N LEU A 370 10.60 -6.63 21.49
CA LEU A 370 10.72 -7.89 22.28
C LEU A 370 12.20 -8.13 22.70
N PRO A 371 12.50 -8.69 23.90
CA PRO A 371 11.61 -9.05 25.01
C PRO A 371 11.92 -8.30 26.33
N GLN A 372 10.85 -7.87 27.02
CA GLN A 372 10.90 -7.81 28.48
C GLN A 372 11.08 -9.24 28.99
N GLY A 373 12.16 -9.41 29.77
CA GLY A 373 12.47 -10.49 30.72
C GLY A 373 11.72 -11.81 30.59
N THR A 374 12.50 -12.87 30.46
CA THR A 374 12.21 -14.18 31.04
C THR A 374 11.42 -13.99 32.35
N PRO A 375 10.19 -14.52 32.50
CA PRO A 375 9.55 -14.53 33.80
C PRO A 375 10.49 -15.28 34.76
N PRO A 376 10.74 -14.76 35.98
CA PRO A 376 11.58 -15.46 36.94
C PRO A 376 11.02 -16.87 37.13
N PRO A 377 11.87 -17.90 37.26
CA PRO A 377 11.41 -19.24 37.51
C PRO A 377 10.50 -19.19 38.72
N THR A 378 9.28 -19.69 38.54
CA THR A 378 8.37 -20.01 39.62
C THR A 378 9.14 -20.97 40.52
N THR A 379 9.68 -20.45 41.63
CA THR A 379 10.18 -21.28 42.71
C THR A 379 8.99 -22.07 43.22
N ALA A 380 8.95 -23.34 42.81
CA ALA A 380 8.13 -24.34 43.44
C ALA A 380 8.55 -24.45 44.91
N GLY A 381 7.60 -24.22 45.82
CA GLY A 381 7.53 -24.81 47.15
C GLY A 381 8.67 -24.55 48.13
N ALA A 382 8.38 -23.74 49.14
CA ALA A 382 8.68 -24.07 50.53
C ALA A 382 7.51 -23.58 51.41
#